data_AF-A0A4R5B2V4-F1
#
_entry.id   AF-A0A4R5B2V4-F1
#
_cell.length_a   1.000
_cell.length_b   1.000
_cell.length_c   1.000
_cell.angle_alpha   90.00
_cell.angle_beta   90.00
_cell.angle_gamma   90.00
#
_symmetry.space_group_name_H-M   'P 1'
#
loop_
_entity.id
_entity.type
_entity.pdbx_description
1 polymer ?
#
loop_
_entity_poly.entity_id
_entity_poly.type
_entity_poly.pdbx_seq_one_letter_code
_entity_poly.pdbx_strand_id
1 'polypeptide(L)'
;MTVQGEVETTSEVRRALHALEEQVQAVWSAVIESEDGQELAGAGMTVEKVTDLLDLIWSIVKTVMERSEQILERDVTERIPGSSSEVLETALVHLAYGHEGLGVARHLLGVARGDLSRLEREKSG
;
A
#
# COMPACT_ATOMS: atom_id res chain seq x y z
N MET A 1 21.28 -9.59 27.15
CA MET A 1 20.97 -8.16 26.84
C MET A 1 20.28 -8.05 25.46
N THR A 2 19.52 -9.09 25.08
CA THR A 2 19.10 -9.38 23.69
C THR A 2 17.58 -9.27 23.51
N VAL A 3 16.81 -9.46 24.59
CA VAL A 3 15.34 -9.39 24.60
C VAL A 3 14.80 -7.97 24.35
N GLN A 4 15.60 -6.94 24.62
CA GLN A 4 15.15 -5.55 24.54
C GLN A 4 15.09 -5.03 23.10
N GLY A 5 15.95 -5.53 22.20
CA GLY A 5 15.99 -5.13 20.79
C GLY A 5 14.87 -5.75 19.94
N GLU A 6 14.51 -7.01 20.19
CA GLU A 6 13.41 -7.73 19.52
C GLU A 6 12.04 -7.08 19.77
N VAL A 7 11.81 -6.64 21.01
CA VAL A 7 10.56 -5.96 21.40
C VAL A 7 10.45 -4.59 20.73
N GLU A 8 11.57 -3.88 20.56
CA GLU A 8 11.61 -2.61 19.84
C GLU A 8 11.30 -2.78 18.35
N THR A 9 11.94 -3.72 17.65
CA THR A 9 11.73 -3.91 16.19
C THR A 9 10.30 -4.36 15.88
N THR A 10 9.76 -5.29 16.68
CA THR A 10 8.37 -5.74 16.55
C THR A 10 7.38 -4.60 16.86
N SER A 11 7.74 -3.71 17.79
CA SER A 11 6.92 -2.53 18.10
C SER A 11 6.93 -1.50 16.96
N GLU A 12 8.05 -1.33 16.27
CA GLU A 12 8.19 -0.42 15.13
C GLU A 12 7.44 -0.92 13.90
N VAL A 13 7.55 -2.21 13.56
CA VAL A 13 6.80 -2.81 12.46
C VAL A 13 5.30 -2.71 12.71
N ARG A 14 4.84 -3.03 13.92
CA ARG A 14 3.42 -2.88 14.30
C ARG A 14 2.96 -1.42 14.23
N ARG A 15 3.79 -0.46 14.64
CA ARG A 15 3.48 0.98 14.54
C ARG A 15 3.40 1.42 13.08
N ALA A 16 4.29 0.93 12.22
CA ALA A 16 4.27 1.20 10.78
C ALA A 16 3.03 0.62 10.10
N LEU A 17 2.64 -0.62 10.45
CA LEU A 17 1.42 -1.25 9.95
C LEU A 17 0.16 -0.51 10.41
N HIS A 18 0.12 -0.06 11.66
CA HIS A 18 -1.03 0.69 12.17
C HIS A 18 -1.13 2.09 11.53
N ALA A 19 0.01 2.78 11.33
CA ALA A 19 0.03 4.04 10.59
C ALA A 19 -0.37 3.86 9.12
N LEU A 20 -0.02 2.73 8.50
CA LEU A 20 -0.47 2.37 7.15
C LEU A 20 -1.99 2.15 7.12
N GLU A 21 -2.54 1.41 8.08
CA GLU A 21 -3.98 1.19 8.22
C GLU A 21 -4.74 2.52 8.34
N GLU A 22 -4.30 3.42 9.22
CA GLU A 22 -4.90 4.74 9.39
C GLU A 22 -4.86 5.57 8.10
N GLN A 23 -3.73 5.55 7.38
CA GLN A 23 -3.60 6.26 6.11
C GLN A 23 -4.50 5.68 5.02
N VAL A 24 -4.55 4.35 4.88
CA VAL A 24 -5.43 3.66 3.92
C VAL A 24 -6.90 3.97 4.22
N GLN A 25 -7.28 3.96 5.50
CA GLN A 25 -8.64 4.30 5.93
C GLN A 25 -9.00 5.75 5.57
N ALA A 26 -8.13 6.71 5.88
CA ALA A 26 -8.34 8.13 5.58
C ALA A 26 -8.47 8.38 4.07
N VAL A 27 -7.63 7.71 3.29
CA VAL A 27 -7.66 7.72 1.82
C VAL A 27 -8.98 7.18 1.29
N TRP A 28 -9.41 6.02 1.79
CA TRP A 28 -10.63 5.37 1.35
C TRP A 28 -11.88 6.21 1.64
N SER A 29 -11.94 6.83 2.82
CA SER A 29 -13.01 7.78 3.16
C SER A 29 -13.07 8.97 2.20
N ALA A 30 -11.92 9.55 1.83
CA ALA A 30 -11.86 10.66 0.89
C ALA A 30 -12.32 10.30 -0.53
N VAL A 31 -12.16 9.03 -0.93
CA VAL A 31 -12.64 8.52 -2.23
C VAL A 31 -14.16 8.36 -2.21
N ILE A 32 -14.72 7.76 -1.16
CA ILE A 32 -16.17 7.57 -1.02
C ILE A 32 -16.92 8.90 -0.96
N GLU A 33 -16.38 9.89 -0.24
CA GLU A 33 -16.98 11.22 -0.14
C GLU A 33 -16.97 12.01 -1.46
N SER A 34 -16.25 11.55 -2.49
CA SER A 34 -16.20 12.20 -3.80
C SER A 34 -17.31 11.78 -4.78
N GLU A 35 -18.21 10.87 -4.40
CA GLU A 35 -19.26 10.31 -5.27
C GLU A 35 -20.43 11.27 -5.62
N ASP A 36 -20.46 12.48 -5.08
CA ASP A 36 -21.52 13.45 -5.41
C ASP A 36 -21.28 14.12 -6.77
N GLY A 37 -21.70 13.43 -7.84
CA GLY A 37 -22.15 14.02 -9.10
C GLY A 37 -21.08 14.69 -9.97
N GLN A 38 -19.94 14.04 -10.20
CA GLN A 38 -18.85 14.66 -10.96
C GLN A 38 -19.05 14.62 -12.49
N GLU A 39 -18.94 15.80 -13.10
CA GLU A 39 -18.63 16.00 -14.51
C GLU A 39 -17.35 15.23 -14.91
N LEU A 40 -17.16 14.96 -16.21
CA LEU A 40 -16.03 14.18 -16.74
C LEU A 40 -14.65 14.62 -16.19
N ALA A 41 -14.47 15.94 -16.00
CA ALA A 41 -13.26 16.53 -15.42
C ALA A 41 -13.07 16.20 -13.93
N GLY A 42 -14.17 16.08 -13.17
CA GLY A 42 -14.14 15.64 -11.77
C GLY A 42 -13.75 14.17 -11.65
N ALA A 43 -14.28 13.31 -12.53
CA ALA A 43 -13.90 11.90 -12.59
C ALA A 43 -12.41 11.71 -12.90
N GLY A 44 -11.85 12.51 -13.82
CA GLY A 44 -10.42 12.49 -14.12
C GLY A 44 -9.55 12.87 -12.92
N MET A 45 -9.95 13.91 -12.18
CA MET A 45 -9.25 14.36 -10.97
C MET A 45 -9.33 13.34 -9.83
N THR A 46 -10.47 12.66 -9.69
CA THR A 46 -10.65 11.59 -8.70
C THR A 46 -9.76 10.40 -9.04
N VAL A 47 -9.71 9.97 -10.31
CA VAL A 47 -8.80 8.89 -10.75
C VAL A 47 -7.32 9.25 -10.51
N GLU A 48 -6.93 10.50 -10.74
CA GLU A 48 -5.57 10.98 -10.46
C GLU A 48 -5.24 10.91 -8.97
N LYS A 49 -6.12 11.43 -8.11
CA LYS A 49 -5.96 11.34 -6.65
C LYS A 49 -5.86 9.89 -6.16
N VAL A 50 -6.75 9.00 -6.62
CA VAL A 50 -6.70 7.59 -6.25
C VAL A 50 -5.38 6.95 -6.70
N THR A 51 -4.89 7.30 -7.90
CA THR A 51 -3.62 6.79 -8.41
C THR A 51 -2.43 7.26 -7.55
N ASP A 52 -2.37 8.54 -7.19
CA ASP A 52 -1.32 9.08 -6.32
C ASP A 52 -1.31 8.41 -4.94
N LEU A 53 -2.50 8.10 -4.42
CA LEU A 53 -2.66 7.42 -3.14
C LEU A 53 -2.22 5.95 -3.21
N LEU A 54 -2.54 5.24 -4.30
CA LEU A 54 -2.03 3.89 -4.52
C LEU A 54 -0.50 3.87 -4.63
N ASP A 55 0.10 4.90 -5.23
CA ASP A 55 1.55 5.02 -5.34
C ASP A 55 2.21 5.20 -3.97
N LEU A 56 1.59 5.99 -3.09
CA LEU A 56 2.03 6.14 -1.70
C LEU A 56 1.95 4.80 -0.95
N ILE A 57 0.79 4.13 -1.00
CA ILE A 57 0.56 2.84 -0.34
C ILE A 57 1.57 1.81 -0.86
N TRP A 58 1.78 1.74 -2.17
CA TRP A 58 2.77 0.87 -2.80
C TRP A 58 4.18 1.08 -2.24
N SER A 59 4.62 2.33 -2.11
CA SER A 59 5.94 2.66 -1.56
C SER A 59 6.08 2.25 -0.09
N ILE A 60 5.02 2.42 0.70
CA ILE A 60 5.01 2.01 2.11
C ILE A 60 5.08 0.48 2.21
N VAL A 61 4.21 -0.23 1.48
CA VAL A 61 4.19 -1.71 1.47
C VAL A 61 5.55 -2.26 1.05
N LYS A 62 6.18 -1.72 0.01
CA LYS A 62 7.53 -2.11 -0.42
C LYS A 62 8.57 -1.93 0.68
N THR A 63 8.53 -0.77 1.36
CA THR A 63 9.47 -0.49 2.47
C THR A 63 9.27 -1.46 3.63
N VAL A 64 8.01 -1.77 3.98
CA VAL A 64 7.70 -2.74 5.04
C VAL A 64 8.16 -4.15 4.65
N MET A 65 7.97 -4.56 3.39
CA MET A 65 8.48 -5.84 2.89
C MET A 65 10.01 -5.93 3.00
N GLU A 66 10.73 -4.94 2.49
CA GLU A 66 12.21 -4.90 2.56
C GLU A 66 12.72 -4.97 4.01
N ARG A 67 12.04 -4.31 4.95
CA ARG A 67 12.39 -4.35 6.38
C ARG A 67 12.10 -5.70 7.02
N SER A 68 10.95 -6.29 6.71
CA SER A 68 10.59 -7.62 7.20
C SER A 68 11.54 -8.70 6.65
N GLU A 69 11.96 -8.61 5.38
CA GLU A 69 12.97 -9.50 4.80
C GLU A 69 14.33 -9.36 5.50
N GLN A 70 14.78 -8.13 5.78
CA GLN A 70 16.02 -7.89 6.53
C GLN A 70 16.00 -8.49 7.94
N ILE A 71 14.85 -8.41 8.63
CA ILE A 71 14.68 -9.01 9.95
C ILE A 71 14.74 -10.53 9.85
N LEU A 72 14.04 -11.12 8.87
CA LEU A 72 14.05 -12.56 8.64
C LEU A 72 15.47 -13.08 8.33
N GLU A 73 16.20 -12.39 7.46
CA GLU A 73 17.57 -12.74 7.09
C GLU A 73 18.51 -12.68 8.31
N ARG A 74 18.36 -11.66 9.15
CA ARG A 74 19.11 -11.54 10.42
C ARG A 74 18.79 -12.71 11.36
N ASP A 75 17.51 -13.01 11.58
CA ASP A 75 17.08 -14.04 12.53
C ASP A 75 17.56 -15.44 12.08
N VAL A 76 17.56 -15.72 10.77
CA VAL A 76 18.13 -16.94 10.18
C VAL A 76 19.65 -17.01 10.39
N THR A 77 20.35 -15.89 10.16
CA THR A 77 21.82 -15.83 10.29
C THR A 77 22.27 -15.97 11.75
N GLU A 78 21.55 -15.36 12.68
CA GLU A 78 21.84 -15.37 14.12
C GLU A 78 21.31 -16.62 14.83
N ARG A 79 20.56 -17.49 14.13
CA ARG A 79 19.88 -18.69 14.66
C ARG A 79 19.07 -18.41 15.91
N ILE A 80 18.35 -17.28 15.93
CA ILE A 80 17.43 -16.96 17.03
C ILE A 80 16.13 -17.73 16.76
N PRO A 81 15.83 -18.83 17.50
CA PRO A 81 14.62 -19.60 17.26
C PRO A 81 13.47 -18.88 17.98
N GLY A 82 12.49 -18.37 17.23
CA GLY A 82 11.35 -17.64 17.80
C GLY A 82 10.11 -17.68 16.92
N SER A 83 8.93 -17.60 17.55
CA SER A 83 7.62 -17.59 16.87
C SER A 83 7.39 -16.34 16.01
N SER A 84 8.28 -15.34 16.09
CA SER A 84 8.25 -14.12 15.28
C SER A 84 8.53 -14.41 13.80
N SER A 85 9.38 -15.39 13.47
CA SER A 85 9.77 -15.71 12.09
C SER A 85 8.58 -16.22 11.26
N GLU A 86 7.78 -17.15 11.78
CA GLU A 86 6.60 -17.68 11.08
C GLU A 86 5.52 -16.61 10.86
N VAL A 87 5.32 -15.73 11.84
CA VAL A 87 4.38 -14.60 11.73
C VAL A 87 4.87 -13.60 10.68
N LEU A 88 6.18 -13.33 10.63
CA LEU A 88 6.78 -12.41 9.67
C LEU A 88 6.75 -12.97 8.25
N GLU A 89 7.02 -14.26 8.06
CA GLU A 89 6.88 -14.95 6.77
C GLU A 89 5.43 -14.90 6.28
N THR A 90 4.46 -15.17 7.16
CA THR A 90 3.04 -15.08 6.81
C THR A 90 2.65 -13.64 6.44
N ALA A 91 3.11 -12.66 7.20
CA ALA A 91 2.87 -11.25 6.92
C ALA A 91 3.49 -10.81 5.58
N LEU A 92 4.71 -11.27 5.27
CA LEU A 92 5.39 -11.00 4.00
C LEU A 92 4.60 -11.53 2.80
N VAL A 93 4.04 -12.75 2.90
CA VAL A 93 3.18 -13.31 1.85
C VAL A 93 1.93 -12.45 1.63
N HIS A 94 1.26 -12.02 2.69
CA HIS A 94 0.10 -11.14 2.57
C HIS A 94 0.45 -9.76 2.02
N LEU A 95 1.59 -9.19 2.43
CA LEU A 95 2.09 -7.93 1.89
C LEU A 95 2.44 -8.05 0.40
N ALA A 96 3.02 -9.17 -0.04
CA ALA A 96 3.31 -9.43 -1.44
C ALA A 96 2.01 -9.51 -2.28
N TYR A 97 0.98 -10.23 -1.81
CA TYR A 97 -0.31 -10.23 -2.49
C TYR A 97 -0.97 -8.85 -2.51
N GLY A 98 -0.89 -8.10 -1.41
CA GLY A 98 -1.39 -6.73 -1.35
C GLY A 98 -0.65 -5.83 -2.35
N HIS A 99 0.66 -5.95 -2.45
CA HIS A 99 1.51 -5.24 -3.39
C HIS A 99 1.10 -5.54 -4.84
N GLU A 100 1.00 -6.81 -5.22
CA GLU A 100 0.51 -7.20 -6.55
C GLU A 100 -0.90 -6.65 -6.85
N GLY A 101 -1.82 -6.74 -5.88
CA GLY A 101 -3.17 -6.21 -5.99
C GLY A 101 -3.21 -4.70 -6.23
N LEU A 102 -2.37 -3.93 -5.53
CA LEU A 102 -2.19 -2.49 -5.75
C LEU A 102 -1.68 -2.20 -7.17
N GLY A 103 -0.77 -3.03 -7.69
CA GLY A 103 -0.27 -2.93 -9.06
C GLY A 103 -1.39 -3.11 -10.10
N VAL A 104 -2.27 -4.08 -9.89
CA VAL A 104 -3.45 -4.29 -10.74
C VAL A 104 -4.42 -3.10 -10.65
N ALA A 105 -4.71 -2.61 -9.45
CA ALA A 105 -5.58 -1.46 -9.26
C ALA A 105 -5.03 -0.21 -9.96
N ARG A 106 -3.73 0.06 -9.83
CA ARG A 106 -3.03 1.14 -10.54
C ARG A 106 -3.15 1.00 -12.05
N HIS A 107 -2.97 -0.21 -12.58
CA HIS A 107 -3.10 -0.45 -14.01
C HIS A 107 -4.51 -0.12 -14.53
N LEU A 108 -5.55 -0.59 -13.82
CA LEU A 108 -6.94 -0.34 -14.18
C LEU A 108 -7.29 1.16 -14.15
N LEU A 109 -6.80 1.90 -13.16
CA LEU A 109 -6.97 3.36 -13.09
C LEU A 109 -6.24 4.08 -14.22
N GLY A 110 -5.05 3.60 -14.61
CA GLY A 110 -4.34 4.09 -15.78
C GLY A 110 -5.14 3.91 -17.08
N VAL A 111 -5.79 2.76 -17.26
CA VAL A 111 -6.69 2.50 -18.40
C VAL A 111 -7.90 3.44 -18.34
N ALA A 112 -8.57 3.54 -17.18
CA ALA A 112 -9.72 4.41 -17.00
C ALA A 112 -9.39 5.89 -17.29
N ARG A 113 -8.22 6.37 -16.85
CA ARG A 113 -7.72 7.72 -17.17
C ARG A 113 -7.54 7.90 -18.67
N GLY A 114 -6.96 6.91 -19.35
CA GLY A 114 -6.77 6.93 -20.80
C GLY A 114 -8.10 7.06 -21.56
N ASP A 115 -9.11 6.31 -21.14
CA ASP A 115 -10.45 6.38 -21.72
C ASP A 115 -11.16 7.71 -21.42
N LEU A 116 -11.06 8.23 -20.19
CA LEU A 116 -11.59 9.55 -19.83
C LEU A 116 -10.98 10.67 -20.68
N SER A 117 -9.65 10.69 -20.83
CA SER A 117 -8.96 11.67 -21.67
C SER A 117 -9.29 11.52 -23.16
N ARG A 118 -9.72 10.33 -23.62
CA ARG A 118 -10.21 10.13 -25.00
C ARG A 118 -11.60 10.76 -25.16
N LEU A 119 -12.50 10.50 -24.21
CA LEU A 119 -13.86 11.06 -24.20
C LEU A 119 -13.87 12.59 -24.09
N GLU A 120 -12.97 13.19 -23.30
CA GLU A 120 -12.81 14.65 -23.22
C GLU A 120 -12.45 15.27 -24.58
N ARG A 121 -11.56 14.61 -25.33
CA ARG A 121 -11.16 15.05 -26.68
C ARG A 121 -12.29 14.94 -27.69
N GLU A 122 -13.05 13.85 -27.64
CA GLU A 122 -14.22 13.63 -28.51
C GLU A 122 -15.34 14.63 -28.22
N LYS A 123 -15.51 15.08 -26.97
CA LYS A 123 -16.52 16.08 -26.60
C LYS A 123 -16.13 17.52 -26.97
N SER A 124 -14.84 17.78 -27.17
CA SER A 124 -14.29 19.13 -27.40
C SER A 124 -14.01 19.44 -28.87
N GLY A 125 -14.20 18.48 -29.79
CA GLY A 125 -14.06 18.62 -31.23
C GLY A 125 -15.39 18.52 -31.97
#